data_AF-A0A6V8PL24-F1
#
_entry.id   AF-A0A6V8PL24-F1
#
_cell.length_a   1.000
_cell.length_b   1.000
_cell.length_c   1.000
_cell.angle_alpha   90.00
_cell.angle_beta   90.00
_cell.angle_gamma   90.00
#
_symmetry.space_group_name_H-M   'P 1'
#
loop_
_entity.id
_entity.type
_entity.pdbx_description
1 polymer ?
#
loop_
_entity_poly.entity_id
_entity_poly.type
_entity_poly.pdbx_seq_one_letter_code
_entity_poly.pdbx_strand_id
1 'polypeptide(L)'
;MMGRGEIFRPTVKAALAHDLKIKTERTQLMRVMVGRKGEVLWASSTRAQGPGILRSMSLANGIATNPPQKELGKQGELVEVMLIREIEERPERLPPA
;
A
#
# COMPACT_ATOMS: atom_id res chain seq x y z
N MET A 1 2.53 3.29 -24.07
CA MET A 1 2.66 3.36 -25.54
C MET A 1 3.26 2.06 -26.06
N MET A 2 2.43 1.05 -26.35
CA MET A 2 2.79 -0.24 -26.99
C MET A 2 1.54 -0.93 -27.63
N GLY A 3 0.48 -0.18 -27.92
CA GLY A 3 -0.78 -0.74 -28.45
C GLY A 3 -1.65 -1.54 -27.46
N ARG A 4 -1.27 -1.64 -26.18
CA ARG A 4 -2.11 -2.26 -25.14
C ARG A 4 -3.30 -1.36 -24.78
N GLY A 5 -4.52 -1.91 -24.80
CA GLY A 5 -5.75 -1.20 -24.41
C GLY A 5 -5.92 -1.08 -22.90
N GLU A 6 -5.67 -2.15 -22.15
CA GLU A 6 -5.74 -2.18 -20.69
C GLU A 6 -4.39 -1.80 -20.07
N ILE A 7 -4.16 -0.51 -19.92
CA ILE A 7 -2.87 0.04 -19.41
C ILE A 7 -2.87 0.29 -17.91
N PHE A 8 -4.04 0.33 -17.28
CA PHE A 8 -4.15 0.56 -15.83
C PHE A 8 -3.86 -0.73 -15.08
N ARG A 9 -3.09 -0.60 -14.00
CA ARG A 9 -2.89 -1.72 -13.09
C ARG A 9 -4.13 -1.93 -12.22
N PRO A 10 -4.37 -3.17 -11.75
CA PRO A 10 -5.47 -3.43 -10.82
C PRO A 10 -5.36 -2.57 -9.55
N THR A 11 -6.50 -2.02 -9.13
CA THR A 11 -6.64 -1.30 -7.87
C THR A 11 -7.57 -2.08 -6.94
N VAL A 12 -7.15 -2.23 -5.68
CA VAL A 12 -7.92 -2.95 -4.65
C VAL A 12 -8.15 -2.05 -3.44
N LYS A 13 -9.19 -2.37 -2.65
CA LYS A 13 -9.37 -1.81 -1.30
C LYS A 13 -8.75 -2.76 -0.29
N ALA A 14 -7.90 -2.24 0.58
CA ALA A 14 -7.24 -3.01 1.64
C ALA A 14 -7.32 -2.26 2.97
N ALA A 15 -7.53 -2.99 4.06
CA ALA A 15 -7.59 -2.43 5.40
C ALA A 15 -6.18 -2.15 5.92
N LEU A 16 -5.93 -0.95 6.46
CA LEU A 16 -4.64 -0.62 7.06
C LEU A 16 -4.34 -1.53 8.27
N ALA A 17 -3.19 -2.18 8.26
CA ALA A 17 -2.77 -3.08 9.32
C ALA A 17 -2.37 -2.33 10.61
N HIS A 18 -2.00 -1.05 10.49
CA HIS A 18 -1.57 -0.18 11.58
C HIS A 18 -1.82 1.29 11.22
N ASP A 19 -1.81 2.16 12.22
CA ASP A 19 -1.96 3.61 12.03
C ASP A 19 -0.81 4.19 11.20
N LEU A 20 -1.15 5.03 10.22
CA LEU A 20 -0.18 5.73 9.38
C LEU A 20 -0.09 7.20 9.78
N LYS A 21 1.01 7.58 10.44
CA LYS A 21 1.31 8.99 10.76
C LYS A 21 1.86 9.72 9.56
N ILE A 22 0.98 10.38 8.82
CA ILE A 22 1.34 11.15 7.62
C ILE A 22 0.71 12.52 7.71
N LYS A 23 1.56 13.56 7.66
CA LYS A 23 1.15 14.95 7.56
C LYS A 23 1.87 15.56 6.37
N THR A 24 1.13 15.88 5.32
CA THR A 24 1.69 16.55 4.15
C THR A 24 0.63 17.33 3.39
N GLU A 25 1.08 18.40 2.75
CA GLU A 25 0.28 19.26 1.86
C GLU A 25 0.12 18.67 0.44
N ARG A 26 0.65 17.47 0.21
CA ARG A 26 0.70 16.84 -1.12
C ARG A 26 0.11 15.44 -1.09
N THR A 27 -0.38 14.97 -2.23
CA THR A 27 -0.74 13.55 -2.38
C THR A 27 0.49 12.67 -2.13
N GLN A 28 0.40 11.71 -1.21
CA GLN A 28 1.46 10.74 -1.01
C GLN A 28 1.17 9.44 -1.74
N LEU A 29 2.22 8.93 -2.39
CA LEU A 29 2.27 7.59 -2.94
C LEU A 29 3.09 6.74 -1.99
N MET A 30 2.41 5.97 -1.16
CA MET A 30 3.02 5.14 -0.14
C MET A 30 3.31 3.75 -0.68
N ARG A 31 4.50 3.24 -0.41
CA ARG A 31 4.83 1.84 -0.71
C ARG A 31 4.24 0.97 0.36
N VAL A 32 3.34 0.09 -0.04
CA VAL A 32 2.65 -0.83 0.86
C VAL A 32 2.85 -2.26 0.42
N MET A 33 2.76 -3.12 1.41
CA MET A 33 2.64 -4.54 1.22
C MET A 33 1.19 -4.92 1.47
N VAL A 34 0.56 -5.48 0.46
CA VAL A 34 -0.79 -6.01 0.47
C VAL A 34 -0.70 -7.52 0.67
N GLY A 35 -1.38 -8.01 1.69
CA GLY A 35 -1.56 -9.44 1.91
C GLY A 35 -3.03 -9.80 2.03
N ARG A 36 -3.30 -11.09 2.01
CA ARG A 36 -4.63 -11.65 2.19
C ARG A 36 -4.69 -12.50 3.45
N LYS A 37 -5.80 -12.40 4.19
CA LYS A 37 -6.16 -13.26 5.32
C LYS A 37 -7.62 -13.68 5.16
N GLY A 38 -7.85 -14.90 4.68
CA GLY A 38 -9.18 -15.33 4.22
C GLY A 38 -9.68 -14.43 3.10
N GLU A 39 -10.88 -13.89 3.24
CA GLU A 39 -11.47 -12.96 2.26
C GLU A 39 -10.98 -11.51 2.39
N VAL A 40 -10.21 -11.19 3.43
CA VAL A 40 -9.84 -9.81 3.77
C VAL A 40 -8.45 -9.46 3.24
N LEU A 41 -8.36 -8.34 2.52
CA LEU A 41 -7.10 -7.73 2.14
C LEU A 41 -6.65 -6.72 3.20
N TRP A 42 -5.39 -6.81 3.58
CA TRP A 42 -4.74 -5.85 4.47
C TRP A 42 -3.56 -5.17 3.78
N ALA A 43 -3.27 -3.94 4.17
CA ALA A 43 -2.14 -3.16 3.69
C ALA A 43 -1.27 -2.69 4.85
N SER A 44 0.04 -2.90 4.76
CA SER A 44 1.02 -2.44 5.74
C SER A 44 2.06 -1.57 5.04
N SER A 45 2.38 -0.40 5.61
CA SER A 45 3.46 0.43 5.06
C SER A 45 4.81 -0.26 5.23
N THR A 46 5.69 -0.13 4.25
CA THR A 46 7.08 -0.55 4.46
C THR A 46 7.74 0.40 5.47
N ARG A 47 8.46 -0.14 6.46
CA ARG A 47 9.12 0.58 7.57
C ARG A 47 9.65 1.97 7.23
N ALA A 48 10.38 2.07 6.13
CA ALA A 48 11.07 3.30 5.75
C ALA A 48 10.59 3.81 4.39
N GLN A 49 9.93 4.96 4.39
CA GLN A 49 9.31 5.59 3.21
C GLN A 49 10.11 6.79 2.67
N GLY A 50 11.39 6.89 2.99
CA GLY A 50 12.26 7.91 2.39
C GLY A 50 12.41 7.71 0.87
N PRO A 51 12.57 8.79 0.08
CA PRO A 51 12.76 8.69 -1.37
C PRO A 51 14.07 7.97 -1.76
N GLY A 52 15.11 8.03 -0.91
CA GLY A 52 16.40 7.35 -1.13
C GLY A 52 16.43 5.87 -0.72
N ILE A 53 15.31 5.30 -0.25
CA ILE A 53 15.29 3.95 0.34
C ILE A 53 14.69 2.96 -0.65
N LEU A 54 15.49 2.48 -1.61
CA LEU A 54 15.00 1.57 -2.64
C LEU A 54 14.54 0.20 -2.10
N ARG A 55 15.07 -0.23 -0.94
CA ARG A 55 14.64 -1.46 -0.25
C ARG A 55 13.12 -1.52 -0.03
N SER A 56 12.47 -0.37 0.17
CA SER A 56 11.01 -0.26 0.29
C SER A 56 10.26 -0.73 -0.96
N MET A 57 10.80 -0.50 -2.17
CA MET A 57 10.21 -0.96 -3.43
C MET A 57 10.34 -2.47 -3.62
N SER A 58 11.44 -3.06 -3.13
CA SER A 58 11.61 -4.52 -3.16
C SER A 58 10.58 -5.21 -2.23
N LEU A 59 10.26 -4.59 -1.09
CA LEU A 59 9.28 -5.13 -0.14
C LEU A 59 7.83 -4.87 -0.53
N ALA A 60 7.54 -3.79 -1.26
CA ALA A 60 6.18 -3.44 -1.62
C ALA A 60 5.67 -4.22 -2.84
N ASN A 61 4.40 -4.61 -2.80
CA ASN A 61 3.64 -5.10 -3.95
C ASN A 61 2.48 -4.16 -4.32
N GLY A 62 2.32 -3.04 -3.61
CA GLY A 62 1.31 -2.03 -3.93
C GLY A 62 1.75 -0.60 -3.63
N ILE A 63 1.04 0.35 -4.24
CA ILE A 63 1.15 1.79 -4.00
C ILE A 63 -0.19 2.29 -3.50
N ALA A 64 -0.24 2.74 -2.25
CA ALA A 64 -1.42 3.36 -1.66
C ALA A 64 -1.39 4.88 -1.87
N THR A 65 -2.52 5.46 -2.26
CA THR A 65 -2.64 6.90 -2.50
C THR A 65 -3.31 7.58 -1.32
N ASN A 66 -2.66 8.55 -0.70
CA ASN A 66 -3.28 9.42 0.30
C ASN A 66 -3.41 10.84 -0.25
N PRO A 67 -4.63 11.38 -0.44
CA PRO A 67 -4.83 12.75 -0.91
C PRO A 67 -4.33 13.78 0.11
N PRO A 68 -4.04 15.03 -0.33
CA PRO A 68 -3.66 16.11 0.58
C PRO A 68 -4.77 16.38 1.61
N GLN A 69 -4.37 16.86 2.79
CA GLN A 69 -5.27 17.21 3.90
C GLN A 69 -6.14 16.09 4.47
N LYS A 70 -6.05 14.85 3.95
CA LYS A 70 -6.63 13.67 4.60
C LYS A 70 -5.71 13.24 5.75
N GLU A 71 -6.16 13.46 6.97
CA GLU A 71 -5.45 13.02 8.17
C GLU A 71 -5.35 11.49 8.23
N LEU A 72 -4.21 11.03 8.74
CA LEU A 72 -4.00 9.77 9.46
C LEU A 72 -4.90 8.61 9.03
N GLY A 73 -4.38 7.72 8.18
CA GLY A 73 -5.03 6.44 7.93
C GLY A 73 -5.02 5.61 9.22
N LYS A 74 -6.18 5.41 9.85
CA LYS A 74 -6.29 4.60 11.07
C LYS A 74 -6.22 3.12 10.73
N GLN A 75 -5.75 2.31 11.67
CA GLN A 75 -5.85 0.86 11.56
C GLN A 75 -7.30 0.45 11.24
N GLY A 76 -7.46 -0.44 10.26
CA GLY A 76 -8.74 -0.92 9.76
C GLY A 76 -9.37 -0.04 8.66
N GLU A 77 -8.92 1.20 8.46
CA GLU A 77 -9.43 2.05 7.39
C GLU A 77 -9.09 1.45 6.02
N LEU A 78 -10.07 1.46 5.11
CA LEU A 78 -9.87 1.01 3.74
C LEU A 78 -9.16 2.07 2.91
N VAL A 79 -8.03 1.70 2.32
CA VAL A 79 -7.28 2.53 1.38
C VAL A 79 -7.29 1.90 -0.01
N GLU A 80 -7.27 2.76 -1.03
CA GLU A 80 -7.08 2.32 -2.42
C GLU A 80 -5.61 2.06 -2.69
N VAL A 81 -5.32 0.86 -3.21
CA VAL A 81 -3.97 0.40 -3.49
C VAL A 81 -3.88 -0.06 -4.94
N MET A 82 -3.02 0.59 -5.71
CA MET A 82 -2.62 0.11 -7.03
C MET A 82 -1.60 -1.02 -6.87
N LEU A 83 -1.91 -2.21 -7.36
CA LEU A 83 -1.01 -3.35 -7.31
C LEU A 83 0.12 -3.20 -8.34
N ILE A 84 1.34 -3.47 -7.91
CA ILE A 84 2.53 -3.48 -8.78
C ILE A 84 3.13 -4.87 -8.94
N ARG A 85 2.77 -5.80 -8.06
CA ARG A 85 3.03 -7.25 -8.13
C ARG A 85 1.82 -7.99 -7.54
N GLU A 86 1.86 -9.32 -7.60
CA GLU A 86 0.79 -10.18 -7.07
C GLU A 86 0.62 -10.04 -5.55
N ILE A 87 -0.60 -10.34 -5.08
CA ILE A 87 -0.89 -10.42 -3.65
C ILE A 87 -0.40 -11.78 -3.15
N GLU A 88 0.51 -11.75 -2.18
CA GLU A 88 1.00 -12.96 -1.54
C GLU A 88 -0.01 -13.43 -0.48
N GLU A 89 -0.37 -14.71 -0.51
CA GLU A 89 -0.97 -15.37 0.65
C GLU A 89 0.10 -15.46 1.73
N ARG A 90 -0.16 -14.84 2.89
CA ARG A 90 0.84 -14.81 3.96
C ARG A 90 0.47 -15.71 5.12
N PRO A 91 1.45 -16.49 5.64
CA PRO A 91 1.30 -17.14 6.93
C PRO A 91 1.19 -16.07 8.04
N GLU A 92 0.55 -16.45 9.16
CA GLU A 92 -0.08 -15.64 10.21
C GLU A 92 0.68 -14.43 10.80
N ARG A 93 1.97 -14.24 10.51
CA ARG A 93 2.81 -13.21 11.12
C ARG A 93 3.02 -12.01 10.20
N LEU A 94 2.40 -10.89 10.56
CA LEU A 94 2.70 -9.57 10.00
C LEU A 94 4.16 -9.19 10.34
N PRO A 95 4.95 -8.62 9.41
CA PRO A 95 6.23 -8.02 9.75
C PRO A 95 5.95 -6.87 10.73
N PRO A 96 6.73 -6.75 11.82
CA PRO A 96 6.58 -5.64 12.73
C PRO A 96 6.77 -4.33 11.97
N ALA A 97 5.89 -3.38 12.27
CA ALA A 97 5.90 -2.02 11.73
C ALA A 97 7.28 -1.35 11.81
#